data_AF-A0A7Z9FJ38-F1
#
_entry.id   AF-A0A7Z9FJ38-F1
#
_cell.length_a   1.000
_cell.length_b   1.000
_cell.length_c   1.000
_cell.angle_alpha   90.00
_cell.angle_beta   90.00
_cell.angle_gamma   90.00
#
_symmetry.space_group_name_H-M   'P 1'
#
loop_
_entity.id
_entity.type
_entity.pdbx_description
1 polymer ?
#
loop_
_entity_poly.entity_id
_entity_poly.type
_entity_poly.pdbx_seq_one_letter_code
_entity_poly.pdbx_strand_id
1 'polypeptide(L)'
;RQAIDNSEMAVSLMQTAEGALEEVSSALIQARQLAVHAGNEGVNDPNMLQADQSEINNILQQINRVATSTQYGHNYLLDGSRAGNGVTTGKNLEFVDATTEAHSSGVGGYDIRIDHAASRANHTGSVALTQGMIDSGEQITVSEGGRIVNFATEKGKTVEQTLNDLSTAINDAGLALDLIRPYPPVTDGNAPQAISFRHKEFGSEHTFQVASNTAGLVSNVANTSVVVTNGTNVAGEINGEESVGKGQILTGAHGSGTAEGIKIRYTGEAAPAGGKAGTVTFSQNSLTFQIGANTDQHAEISLRSIKTNDLGRGENNSSNFKSLSEILVLNADQAQDAIRVIDQAIEEVSASRGAMGAFQKNNLESNLNYLRIAHENSISSESVIRDADMAEEMATFTRNQIMMEASTSMLAQANQNSMTVLKLIG
;
A
#
# COMPACT_ATOMS: atom_id res chain seq x y z
N ARG A 1 13.83 -12.65 -28.95
CA ARG A 1 14.61 -11.39 -28.92
C ARG A 1 13.76 -10.22 -28.42
N GLN A 2 12.70 -9.80 -29.11
CA GLN A 2 11.87 -8.66 -28.67
C GLN A 2 11.36 -8.78 -27.22
N ALA A 3 10.95 -9.97 -26.76
CA ALA A 3 10.53 -10.18 -25.37
C ALA A 3 11.66 -9.96 -24.34
N ILE A 4 12.93 -10.24 -24.70
CA ILE A 4 14.12 -9.95 -23.88
C ILE A 4 14.27 -8.43 -23.80
N ASP A 5 14.26 -7.74 -24.94
CA ASP A 5 14.40 -6.29 -25.00
C ASP A 5 13.27 -5.58 -24.22
N ASN A 6 12.03 -6.07 -24.32
CA ASN A 6 10.89 -5.57 -23.54
C ASN A 6 11.12 -5.76 -22.02
N SER A 7 11.62 -6.93 -21.61
CA SER A 7 11.89 -7.20 -20.20
C SER A 7 13.04 -6.34 -19.66
N GLU A 8 14.08 -6.08 -20.46
CA GLU A 8 15.19 -5.17 -20.10
C GLU A 8 14.71 -3.71 -19.96
N MET A 9 13.83 -3.26 -20.84
CA MET A 9 13.18 -1.94 -20.71
C MET A 9 12.30 -1.86 -19.46
N ALA A 10 11.53 -2.92 -19.16
CA ALA A 10 10.71 -2.98 -17.95
C ALA A 10 11.57 -2.90 -16.68
N VAL A 11 12.69 -3.63 -16.62
CA VAL A 11 13.66 -3.54 -15.51
C VAL A 11 14.21 -2.12 -15.38
N SER A 12 14.58 -1.48 -16.49
CA SER A 12 15.10 -0.10 -16.48
C SER A 12 14.06 0.90 -15.95
N LEU A 13 12.78 0.73 -16.31
CA LEU A 13 11.68 1.53 -15.80
C LEU A 13 11.49 1.33 -14.30
N MET A 14 11.50 0.07 -13.82
CA MET A 14 11.39 -0.26 -12.40
C MET A 14 12.53 0.37 -11.58
N GLN A 15 13.77 0.28 -12.06
CA GLN A 15 14.93 0.90 -11.39
C GLN A 15 14.82 2.42 -11.32
N THR A 16 14.24 3.06 -12.35
CA THR A 16 14.00 4.52 -12.35
C THR A 16 13.00 4.89 -11.25
N ALA A 17 11.89 4.15 -11.14
CA ALA A 17 10.89 4.38 -10.10
C ALA A 17 11.43 4.04 -8.70
N GLU A 18 12.21 2.97 -8.54
CA GLU A 18 12.77 2.56 -7.25
C GLU A 18 13.78 3.59 -6.72
N GLY A 19 14.64 4.13 -7.58
CA GLY A 19 15.56 5.21 -7.21
C GLY A 19 14.83 6.46 -6.72
N ALA A 20 13.73 6.83 -7.37
CA ALA A 20 12.89 7.93 -6.95
C ALA A 20 12.16 7.66 -5.62
N LEU A 21 11.70 6.43 -5.39
CA LEU A 21 11.11 6.03 -4.11
C LEU A 21 12.12 6.02 -2.95
N GLU A 22 13.39 5.70 -3.21
CA GLU A 22 14.46 5.83 -2.21
C GLU A 22 14.69 7.29 -1.81
N GLU A 23 14.62 8.21 -2.77
CA GLU A 23 14.69 9.65 -2.49
C GLU A 23 13.51 10.11 -1.64
N VAL A 24 12.28 9.70 -1.98
CA VAL A 24 11.09 10.00 -1.17
C VAL A 24 11.21 9.39 0.24
N SER A 25 11.66 8.15 0.35
CA SER A 25 11.85 7.48 1.64
C SER A 25 12.83 8.26 2.52
N SER A 26 13.94 8.72 1.94
CA SER A 26 14.93 9.54 2.65
C SER A 26 14.36 10.89 3.08
N ALA A 27 13.58 11.53 2.21
CA ALA A 27 12.89 12.78 2.49
C ALA A 27 11.87 12.64 3.64
N LEU A 28 11.09 11.56 3.66
CA LEU A 28 10.14 11.27 4.74
C LEU A 28 10.84 11.02 6.09
N ILE A 29 11.98 10.32 6.10
CA ILE A 29 12.78 10.13 7.31
C ILE A 29 13.28 11.47 7.85
N GLN A 30 13.69 12.40 6.99
CA GLN A 30 14.08 13.75 7.39
C GLN A 30 12.88 14.56 7.94
N ALA A 31 11.72 14.50 7.27
CA ALA A 31 10.49 15.12 7.79
C ALA A 31 10.13 14.59 9.18
N ARG A 32 10.27 13.28 9.40
CA ARG A 32 10.05 12.65 10.70
C ARG A 32 11.01 13.16 11.76
N GLN A 33 12.29 13.33 11.44
CA GLN A 33 13.28 13.88 12.37
C GLN A 33 12.93 15.30 12.80
N LEU A 34 12.47 16.14 11.85
CA LEU A 34 12.03 17.51 12.15
C LEU A 34 10.74 17.51 13.00
N ALA A 35 9.79 16.63 12.73
CA ALA A 35 8.59 16.51 13.55
C ALA A 35 8.93 16.05 14.99
N VAL A 36 9.86 15.11 15.15
CA VAL A 36 10.38 14.70 16.46
C VAL A 36 11.11 15.85 17.15
N HIS A 37 11.92 16.62 16.42
CA HIS A 37 12.59 17.79 16.95
C HIS A 37 11.55 18.79 17.45
N ALA A 38 10.58 19.18 16.63
CA ALA A 38 9.50 20.12 16.95
C ALA A 38 8.66 19.70 18.17
N GLY A 39 8.48 18.38 18.38
CA GLY A 39 7.80 17.83 19.55
C GLY A 39 8.54 18.01 20.88
N ASN A 40 9.78 18.53 20.88
CA ASN A 40 10.57 18.77 22.09
C ASN A 40 10.21 20.12 22.77
N GLU A 41 9.09 20.14 23.49
CA GLU A 41 8.56 21.34 24.17
C GLU A 41 9.54 22.01 25.14
N GLY A 42 10.41 21.22 25.77
CA GLY A 42 11.32 21.73 26.80
C GLY A 42 12.45 22.61 26.24
N VAL A 43 12.71 22.55 24.92
CA VAL A 43 13.86 23.21 24.28
C VAL A 43 13.44 24.17 23.18
N ASN A 44 12.34 23.89 22.46
CA ASN A 44 11.99 24.66 21.28
C ASN A 44 11.29 25.98 21.61
N ASP A 45 11.76 27.05 20.96
CA ASP A 45 11.04 28.32 20.91
C ASP A 45 10.22 28.46 19.61
N PRO A 46 9.24 29.38 19.55
CA PRO A 46 8.38 29.55 18.38
C PRO A 46 9.12 29.80 17.05
N ASN A 47 10.32 30.43 17.07
CA ASN A 47 11.09 30.63 15.84
C ASN A 47 11.72 29.32 15.35
N MET A 48 12.15 28.44 16.27
CA MET A 48 12.65 27.11 15.93
C MET A 48 11.54 26.28 15.28
N LEU A 49 10.33 26.27 15.85
CA LEU A 49 9.19 25.55 15.27
C LEU A 49 8.80 26.09 13.88
N GLN A 50 8.88 27.41 13.68
CA GLN A 50 8.65 28.01 12.37
C GLN A 50 9.73 27.65 11.34
N ALA A 51 10.98 27.48 11.79
CA ALA A 51 12.08 27.00 10.94
C ALA A 51 11.86 25.53 10.56
N ASP A 52 11.54 24.66 11.53
CA ASP A 52 11.22 23.25 11.30
C ASP A 52 10.04 23.10 10.32
N GLN A 53 8.97 23.89 10.49
CA GLN A 53 7.85 23.91 9.56
C GLN A 53 8.27 24.30 8.14
N SER A 54 9.18 25.27 8.00
CA SER A 54 9.67 25.71 6.70
C SER A 54 10.50 24.63 6.00
N GLU A 55 11.33 23.93 6.78
CA GLU A 55 12.11 22.76 6.32
C GLU A 55 11.17 21.63 5.87
N ILE A 56 10.15 21.30 6.67
CA ILE A 56 9.12 20.31 6.30
C ILE A 56 8.42 20.71 5.01
N ASN A 57 8.00 21.97 4.87
CA ASN A 57 7.35 22.44 3.64
C ASN A 57 8.24 22.26 2.40
N ASN A 58 9.55 22.48 2.53
CA ASN A 58 10.51 22.23 1.44
C ASN A 58 10.62 20.74 1.11
N ILE A 59 10.64 19.87 2.13
CA ILE A 59 10.67 18.42 1.96
C ILE A 59 9.39 17.94 1.24
N LEU A 60 8.21 18.40 1.66
CA LEU A 60 6.94 18.08 1.02
C LEU A 60 6.91 18.53 -0.45
N GLN A 61 7.47 19.69 -0.77
CA GLN A 61 7.64 20.14 -2.14
C GLN A 61 8.64 19.29 -2.93
N GLN A 62 9.73 18.83 -2.32
CA GLN A 62 10.66 17.88 -2.94
C GLN A 62 9.96 16.57 -3.28
N ILE A 63 9.21 15.98 -2.34
CA ILE A 63 8.44 14.75 -2.56
C ILE A 63 7.47 14.92 -3.74
N ASN A 64 6.70 16.02 -3.77
CA ASN A 64 5.80 16.29 -4.90
C ASN A 64 6.54 16.47 -6.24
N ARG A 65 7.72 17.10 -6.24
CA ARG A 65 8.54 17.23 -7.45
C ARG A 65 9.03 15.87 -7.93
N VAL A 66 9.56 15.03 -7.04
CA VAL A 66 9.96 13.66 -7.40
C VAL A 66 8.76 12.89 -7.96
N ALA A 67 7.61 12.94 -7.28
CA ALA A 67 6.39 12.25 -7.71
C ALA A 67 5.92 12.68 -9.12
N THR A 68 5.99 13.97 -9.43
CA THR A 68 5.50 14.54 -10.70
C THR A 68 6.53 14.59 -11.82
N SER A 69 7.83 14.48 -11.52
CA SER A 69 8.89 14.53 -12.54
C SER A 69 9.49 13.17 -12.87
N THR A 70 9.30 12.16 -12.02
CA THR A 70 9.80 10.80 -12.28
C THR A 70 9.06 10.18 -13.47
N GLN A 71 9.77 10.04 -14.58
CA GLN A 71 9.22 9.52 -15.83
C GLN A 71 10.19 8.57 -16.52
N TYR A 72 9.63 7.61 -17.25
CA TYR A 72 10.37 6.78 -18.20
C TYR A 72 9.68 6.87 -19.56
N GLY A 73 10.39 7.41 -20.55
CA GLY A 73 9.79 7.79 -21.83
C GLY A 73 8.70 8.86 -21.63
N HIS A 74 7.45 8.53 -21.96
CA HIS A 74 6.28 9.41 -21.79
C HIS A 74 5.39 9.01 -20.61
N ASN A 75 5.86 8.09 -19.76
CA ASN A 75 5.08 7.56 -18.65
C ASN A 75 5.57 8.19 -17.34
N TYR A 76 4.72 8.98 -16.69
CA TYR A 76 4.92 9.37 -15.30
C TYR A 76 4.70 8.17 -14.41
N LEU A 77 5.61 7.94 -13.47
CA LEU A 77 5.67 6.68 -12.74
C LEU A 77 5.08 6.78 -11.33
N LEU A 78 5.20 7.94 -10.67
CA LEU A 78 4.89 8.09 -9.24
C LEU A 78 3.80 9.12 -8.95
N ASP A 79 3.11 9.60 -10.00
CA ASP A 79 2.08 10.63 -9.89
C ASP A 79 0.65 10.05 -9.74
N GLY A 80 0.53 8.72 -9.73
CA GLY A 80 -0.72 7.97 -9.68
C GLY A 80 -1.36 7.69 -11.03
N SER A 81 -0.85 8.26 -12.13
CA SER A 81 -1.42 8.04 -13.46
C SER A 81 -1.32 6.58 -13.95
N ARG A 82 -0.42 5.80 -13.32
CA ARG A 82 -0.16 4.38 -13.61
C ARG A 82 -0.60 3.43 -12.50
N ALA A 83 -1.59 3.86 -11.72
CA ALA A 83 -2.30 3.02 -10.77
C ALA A 83 -3.75 2.80 -11.20
N GLY A 84 -4.42 1.86 -10.55
CA GLY A 84 -5.88 1.85 -10.49
C GLY A 84 -6.38 3.14 -9.84
N ASN A 85 -7.19 3.92 -10.58
CA ASN A 85 -7.73 5.20 -10.11
C ASN A 85 -9.24 5.07 -9.91
N GLY A 86 -9.72 5.46 -8.73
CA GLY A 86 -11.14 5.44 -8.39
C GLY A 86 -11.67 6.81 -7.97
N VAL A 87 -12.86 7.16 -8.45
CA VAL A 87 -13.62 8.32 -7.98
C VAL A 87 -14.91 7.83 -7.33
N THR A 88 -15.09 8.11 -6.04
CA THR A 88 -16.29 7.72 -5.30
C THR A 88 -17.40 8.78 -5.45
N THR A 89 -18.64 8.32 -5.55
CA THR A 89 -19.84 9.16 -5.45
C THR A 89 -20.71 8.62 -4.32
N GLY A 90 -20.80 9.35 -3.22
CA GLY A 90 -21.56 8.94 -2.04
C GLY A 90 -21.02 9.62 -0.79
N LYS A 91 -21.81 9.64 0.28
CA LYS A 91 -21.34 10.18 1.57
C LYS A 91 -20.39 9.18 2.22
N ASN A 92 -19.33 9.69 2.84
CA ASN A 92 -18.39 8.90 3.64
C ASN A 92 -17.62 7.83 2.83
N LEU A 93 -17.56 7.94 1.51
CA LEU A 93 -16.81 7.02 0.64
C LEU A 93 -15.55 7.69 0.12
N GLU A 94 -14.42 7.00 0.27
CA GLU A 94 -13.12 7.44 -0.25
C GLU A 94 -12.45 6.26 -0.95
N PHE A 95 -11.96 6.48 -2.17
CA PHE A 95 -11.11 5.52 -2.84
C PHE A 95 -9.72 5.54 -2.20
N VAL A 96 -9.24 4.36 -1.81
CA VAL A 96 -7.94 4.20 -1.16
C VAL A 96 -6.91 3.75 -2.17
N ASP A 97 -7.14 2.59 -2.79
CA ASP A 97 -6.18 1.91 -3.65
C ASP A 97 -6.84 0.80 -4.46
N ALA A 98 -6.15 0.26 -5.46
CA ALA A 98 -6.54 -0.95 -6.15
C ALA A 98 -5.34 -1.73 -6.69
N THR A 99 -5.45 -3.06 -6.72
CA THR A 99 -4.45 -3.93 -7.35
C THR A 99 -4.62 -3.97 -8.87
N THR A 100 -3.73 -4.69 -9.55
CA THR A 100 -3.78 -4.97 -10.99
C THR A 100 -4.99 -5.82 -11.39
N GLU A 101 -5.48 -6.68 -10.49
CA GLU A 101 -6.61 -7.59 -10.73
C GLU A 101 -7.96 -6.85 -10.87
N ALA A 102 -8.05 -5.61 -10.38
CA ALA A 102 -9.25 -4.80 -10.48
C ALA A 102 -9.53 -4.41 -11.94
N HIS A 103 -10.79 -4.57 -12.37
CA HIS A 103 -11.21 -4.22 -13.73
C HIS A 103 -11.92 -2.87 -13.77
N SER A 104 -11.69 -2.09 -14.83
CA SER A 104 -12.35 -0.79 -15.06
C SER A 104 -13.88 -0.93 -15.04
N SER A 105 -14.56 -0.07 -14.27
CA SER A 105 -16.01 -0.23 -14.03
C SER A 105 -16.91 0.31 -15.15
N GLY A 106 -16.34 1.05 -16.10
CA GLY A 106 -17.10 1.65 -17.20
C GLY A 106 -18.05 2.76 -16.73
N VAL A 107 -19.05 3.06 -17.56
CA VAL A 107 -20.02 4.13 -17.29
C VAL A 107 -20.99 3.68 -16.19
N GLY A 108 -21.13 4.49 -15.13
CA GLY A 108 -22.04 4.23 -14.00
C GLY A 108 -21.32 3.77 -12.73
N GLY A 109 -20.09 3.25 -12.86
CA GLY A 109 -19.29 2.80 -11.74
C GLY A 109 -19.79 1.49 -11.10
N TYR A 110 -19.01 0.96 -10.16
CA TYR A 110 -19.42 -0.16 -9.32
C TYR A 110 -20.22 0.35 -8.14
N ASP A 111 -21.34 -0.31 -7.86
CA ASP A 111 -22.15 -0.05 -6.66
C ASP A 111 -21.38 -0.46 -5.41
N ILE A 112 -21.35 0.41 -4.41
CA ILE A 112 -20.78 0.12 -3.09
C ILE A 112 -21.93 -0.11 -2.11
N ARG A 113 -22.00 -1.32 -1.56
CA ARG A 113 -22.93 -1.69 -0.50
C ARG A 113 -22.19 -1.86 0.82
N ILE A 114 -22.76 -1.32 1.89
CA ILE A 114 -22.28 -1.44 3.26
C ILE A 114 -23.41 -2.06 4.07
N ASP A 115 -23.20 -3.30 4.50
CA ASP A 115 -24.16 -4.02 5.33
C ASP A 115 -23.93 -3.74 6.82
N HIS A 116 -22.66 -3.62 7.22
CA HIS A 116 -22.25 -3.24 8.57
C HIS A 116 -21.14 -2.19 8.49
N ALA A 117 -21.34 -1.07 9.19
CA ALA A 117 -20.28 -0.07 9.36
C ALA A 117 -19.27 -0.56 10.39
N ALA A 118 -18.01 -0.15 10.24
CA ALA A 118 -16.99 -0.45 11.22
C ALA A 118 -17.32 0.20 12.57
N SER A 119 -17.07 -0.50 13.66
CA SER A 119 -17.22 0.03 15.02
C SER A 119 -15.88 0.01 15.77
N ARG A 120 -15.78 0.87 16.78
CA ARG A 120 -14.67 0.91 17.74
C ARG A 120 -15.05 0.09 18.96
N ALA A 121 -14.07 -0.50 19.64
CA ALA A 121 -14.30 -1.05 20.97
C ALA A 121 -14.77 0.09 21.89
N ASN A 122 -15.89 -0.11 22.58
CA ASN A 122 -16.45 0.86 23.51
C ASN A 122 -16.89 0.17 24.81
N HIS A 123 -16.82 0.91 25.90
CA HIS A 123 -17.24 0.40 27.20
C HIS A 123 -17.75 1.52 28.07
N THR A 124 -18.91 1.32 28.68
CA THR A 124 -19.52 2.30 29.59
C THR A 124 -19.85 1.61 30.91
N GLY A 125 -19.41 2.22 32.01
CA GLY A 125 -19.79 1.83 33.36
C GLY A 125 -21.29 1.88 33.60
N SER A 126 -21.78 0.94 34.42
CA SER A 126 -23.17 0.94 34.91
C SER A 126 -23.40 1.90 36.09
N VAL A 127 -22.34 2.28 36.79
CA VAL A 127 -22.36 3.17 37.95
C VAL A 127 -21.59 4.44 37.59
N ALA A 128 -22.16 5.59 37.93
CA ALA A 128 -21.52 6.88 37.73
C ALA A 128 -20.43 7.13 38.79
N LEU A 129 -19.33 7.76 38.39
CA LEU A 129 -18.34 8.31 39.31
C LEU A 129 -18.99 9.41 40.14
N THR A 130 -18.89 9.31 41.47
CA THR A 130 -19.47 10.28 42.40
C THR A 130 -18.38 10.95 43.23
N GLN A 131 -18.69 12.12 43.81
CA GLN A 131 -17.77 12.78 44.75
C GLN A 131 -17.36 11.88 45.92
N GLY A 132 -18.30 11.07 46.44
CA GLY A 132 -18.02 10.13 47.52
C GLY A 132 -16.99 9.06 47.16
N MET A 133 -16.99 8.59 45.91
CA MET A 133 -15.98 7.64 45.41
C MET A 133 -14.61 8.31 45.28
N ILE A 134 -14.59 9.53 44.74
CA ILE A 134 -13.35 10.33 44.58
C ILE A 134 -12.68 10.57 45.94
N ASP A 135 -13.45 11.03 46.92
CA ASP A 135 -12.96 11.30 48.27
C ASP A 135 -12.56 10.03 49.03
N SER A 136 -13.02 8.86 48.58
CA SER A 136 -12.66 7.55 49.13
C SER A 136 -11.42 6.92 48.46
N GLY A 137 -10.84 7.55 47.44
CA GLY A 137 -9.65 7.04 46.74
C GLY A 137 -9.96 5.92 45.76
N GLU A 138 -10.93 6.16 44.87
CA GLU A 138 -11.25 5.29 43.74
C GLU A 138 -9.99 5.01 42.89
N GLN A 139 -9.83 3.75 42.48
CA GLN A 139 -8.74 3.32 41.61
C GLN A 139 -9.31 2.78 40.31
N ILE A 140 -8.78 3.28 39.19
CA ILE A 140 -9.16 2.89 37.85
C ILE A 140 -7.91 2.42 37.12
N THR A 141 -7.94 1.17 36.67
CA THR A 141 -6.89 0.62 35.82
C THR A 141 -7.41 0.48 34.41
N VAL A 142 -6.64 0.97 33.44
CA VAL A 142 -6.91 0.80 32.01
C VAL A 142 -5.66 0.23 31.35
N SER A 143 -5.81 -0.78 30.50
CA SER A 143 -4.68 -1.35 29.76
C SER A 143 -5.02 -1.63 28.30
N GLU A 144 -4.06 -1.36 27.41
CA GLU A 144 -4.19 -1.52 25.96
C GLU A 144 -2.79 -1.73 25.38
N GLY A 145 -2.63 -2.67 24.44
CA GLY A 145 -1.35 -2.89 23.74
C GLY A 145 -0.12 -3.16 24.64
N GLY A 146 -0.31 -3.63 25.88
CA GLY A 146 0.77 -3.82 26.87
C GLY A 146 1.12 -2.57 27.69
N ARG A 147 0.51 -1.42 27.42
CA ARG A 147 0.58 -0.20 28.23
C ARG A 147 -0.51 -0.26 29.31
N ILE A 148 -0.22 0.27 30.49
CA ILE A 148 -1.12 0.25 31.65
C ILE A 148 -1.13 1.62 32.32
N VAL A 149 -2.33 2.14 32.57
CA VAL A 149 -2.59 3.29 33.42
C VAL A 149 -3.23 2.80 34.70
N ASN A 150 -2.59 3.08 35.83
CA ASN A 150 -3.17 2.89 37.16
C ASN A 150 -3.45 4.27 37.75
N PHE A 151 -4.69 4.72 37.60
CA PHE A 151 -5.15 6.02 38.06
C PHE A 151 -5.79 5.91 39.44
N ALA A 152 -5.46 6.84 40.33
CA ALA A 152 -6.09 6.95 41.65
C ALA A 152 -6.68 8.35 41.79
N THR A 153 -7.90 8.43 42.31
CA THR A 153 -8.57 9.71 42.51
C THR A 153 -8.00 10.45 43.73
N GLU A 154 -7.98 11.77 43.67
CA GLU A 154 -7.51 12.62 44.76
C GLU A 154 -8.69 13.30 45.45
N LYS A 155 -8.72 13.18 46.78
CA LYS A 155 -9.74 13.81 47.62
C LYS A 155 -9.80 15.32 47.40
N GLY A 156 -11.01 15.86 47.24
CA GLY A 156 -11.25 17.29 47.06
C GLY A 156 -11.18 17.79 45.61
N LYS A 157 -10.78 16.95 44.65
CA LYS A 157 -11.00 17.24 43.22
C LYS A 157 -12.46 17.00 42.86
N THR A 158 -12.98 17.80 41.93
CA THR A 158 -14.34 17.60 41.41
C THR A 158 -14.39 16.37 40.49
N VAL A 159 -15.59 15.87 40.19
CA VAL A 159 -15.79 14.79 39.20
C VAL A 159 -15.19 15.17 37.85
N GLU A 160 -15.42 16.41 37.40
CA GLU A 160 -14.90 16.90 36.13
C GLU A 160 -13.36 16.99 36.10
N GLN A 161 -12.75 17.52 37.16
CA GLN A 161 -11.28 17.56 37.28
C GLN A 161 -10.68 16.16 37.28
N THR A 162 -11.30 15.23 38.00
CA THR A 162 -10.84 13.83 38.07
C THR A 162 -10.89 13.16 36.70
N LEU A 163 -11.95 13.39 35.91
CA LEU A 163 -12.05 12.85 34.56
C LEU A 163 -11.06 13.51 33.59
N ASN A 164 -10.78 14.81 33.75
CA ASN A 164 -9.71 15.50 33.01
C ASN A 164 -8.36 14.85 33.30
N ASP A 165 -8.01 14.67 34.57
CA ASP A 165 -6.77 14.04 34.98
C ASP A 165 -6.65 12.59 34.48
N LEU A 166 -7.74 11.82 34.52
CA LEU A 166 -7.77 10.46 33.96
C LEU A 166 -7.52 10.48 32.44
N SER A 167 -8.14 11.41 31.72
CA SER A 167 -7.94 11.55 30.28
C SER A 167 -6.51 11.95 29.94
N THR A 168 -5.91 12.84 30.72
CA THR A 168 -4.50 13.22 30.59
C THR A 168 -3.60 12.01 30.85
N ALA A 169 -3.84 11.26 31.93
CA ALA A 169 -3.07 10.05 32.24
C ALA A 169 -3.14 8.98 31.13
N ILE A 170 -4.30 8.82 30.49
CA ILE A 170 -4.47 7.92 29.33
C ILE A 170 -3.65 8.38 28.13
N ASN A 171 -3.68 9.68 27.82
CA ASN A 171 -2.93 10.25 26.71
C ASN A 171 -1.42 10.21 26.96
N ASP A 172 -0.95 10.58 28.16
CA ASP A 172 0.46 10.59 28.56
C ASP A 172 1.07 9.19 28.53
N ALA A 173 0.29 8.18 28.91
CA ALA A 173 0.71 6.78 28.80
C ALA A 173 0.66 6.23 27.37
N GLY A 174 0.14 7.01 26.40
CA GLY A 174 0.07 6.64 25.00
C GLY A 174 -0.95 5.54 24.70
N LEU A 175 -2.02 5.40 25.51
CA LEU A 175 -3.09 4.44 25.20
C LEU A 175 -3.94 4.98 24.04
N ALA A 176 -4.32 4.11 23.11
CA ALA A 176 -5.17 4.45 21.97
C ALA A 176 -6.66 4.59 22.35
N LEU A 177 -6.96 5.29 23.45
CA LEU A 177 -8.30 5.41 24.01
C LEU A 177 -8.74 6.87 24.18
N ASP A 178 -10.02 7.11 23.94
CA ASP A 178 -10.71 8.34 24.25
C ASP A 178 -11.65 8.12 25.43
N LEU A 179 -11.67 9.09 26.36
CA LEU A 179 -12.69 9.15 27.41
C LEU A 179 -13.90 9.94 26.87
N ILE A 180 -15.00 9.25 26.61
CA ILE A 180 -16.23 9.82 26.07
C ILE A 180 -17.03 10.49 27.18
N ARG A 181 -17.33 11.77 26.98
CA ARG A 181 -18.10 12.59 27.91
C ARG A 181 -19.22 13.33 27.17
N PRO A 182 -20.38 13.53 27.81
CA PRO A 182 -21.43 14.38 27.26
C PRO A 182 -20.90 15.82 27.07
N TYR A 183 -21.16 16.42 25.91
CA TYR A 183 -20.93 17.85 25.65
C TYR A 183 -22.28 18.52 25.34
N PRO A 184 -22.59 19.72 25.87
CA PRO A 184 -21.75 20.63 26.66
C PRO A 184 -21.64 20.27 28.15
N PRO A 185 -20.68 20.85 28.90
CA PRO A 185 -20.59 20.74 30.36
C PRO A 185 -21.70 21.57 31.00
N VAL A 186 -22.96 21.13 30.85
CA VAL A 186 -24.12 21.72 31.55
C VAL A 186 -24.34 21.04 32.91
N THR A 187 -23.48 20.10 33.26
CA THR A 187 -23.49 19.39 34.53
C THR A 187 -22.62 20.13 35.55
N ASP A 188 -23.14 20.31 36.77
CA ASP A 188 -22.36 20.70 37.94
C ASP A 188 -21.03 19.92 37.98
N GLY A 189 -19.91 20.57 38.31
CA GLY A 189 -18.59 19.93 38.33
C GLY A 189 -18.49 18.70 39.25
N ASN A 190 -19.42 18.57 40.22
CA ASN A 190 -19.55 17.43 41.14
C ASN A 190 -20.68 16.46 40.77
N ALA A 191 -21.42 16.73 39.70
CA ALA A 191 -22.50 15.86 39.25
C ALA A 191 -21.94 14.45 38.95
N PRO A 192 -22.65 13.38 39.35
CA PRO A 192 -22.25 12.03 38.99
C PRO A 192 -22.16 11.84 37.48
N GLN A 193 -21.05 11.27 36.99
CA GLN A 193 -20.83 11.04 35.55
C GLN A 193 -20.45 9.58 35.28
N ALA A 194 -21.07 8.98 34.26
CA ALA A 194 -20.67 7.66 33.78
C ALA A 194 -19.32 7.74 33.08
N ILE A 195 -18.44 6.78 33.36
CA ILE A 195 -17.16 6.65 32.66
C ILE A 195 -17.38 5.81 31.41
N SER A 196 -17.07 6.40 30.25
CA SER A 196 -17.16 5.71 28.96
C SER A 196 -15.83 5.80 28.24
N PHE A 197 -15.27 4.66 27.86
CA PHE A 197 -14.05 4.58 27.06
C PHE A 197 -14.40 4.15 25.64
N ARG A 198 -13.67 4.68 24.66
CA ARG A 198 -13.76 4.27 23.26
C ARG A 198 -12.37 4.18 22.66
N HIS A 199 -12.11 3.13 21.92
CA HIS A 199 -10.86 2.99 21.17
C HIS A 199 -10.75 4.05 20.07
N LYS A 200 -9.54 4.56 19.81
CA LYS A 200 -9.27 5.54 18.76
C LYS A 200 -9.35 4.91 17.36
N GLU A 201 -9.08 3.62 17.26
CA GLU A 201 -9.07 2.87 16.00
C GLU A 201 -10.29 1.96 15.84
N PHE A 202 -10.74 1.81 14.59
CA PHE A 202 -11.88 0.97 14.20
C PHE A 202 -11.44 -0.45 13.87
N GLY A 203 -12.29 -1.43 14.16
CA GLY A 203 -12.10 -2.80 13.68
C GLY A 203 -12.02 -3.84 14.78
N SER A 204 -12.03 -5.10 14.35
CA SER A 204 -12.05 -6.27 15.24
C SER A 204 -10.70 -6.58 15.88
N GLU A 205 -9.61 -5.96 15.45
CA GLU A 205 -8.27 -6.18 16.01
C GLU A 205 -8.06 -5.39 17.32
N HIS A 206 -8.89 -4.37 17.58
CA HIS A 206 -8.67 -3.44 18.68
C HIS A 206 -9.58 -3.72 19.87
N THR A 207 -8.98 -3.76 21.05
CA THR A 207 -9.63 -3.96 22.35
C THR A 207 -8.77 -3.35 23.46
N PHE A 208 -9.34 -3.20 24.65
CA PHE A 208 -8.66 -2.74 25.85
C PHE A 208 -9.26 -3.42 27.07
N GLN A 209 -8.61 -3.29 28.21
CA GLN A 209 -9.11 -3.81 29.49
C GLN A 209 -9.31 -2.69 30.48
N VAL A 210 -10.30 -2.88 31.35
CA VAL A 210 -10.63 -1.92 32.41
C VAL A 210 -10.89 -2.65 33.73
N ALA A 211 -10.48 -2.03 34.82
CA ALA A 211 -10.78 -2.48 36.17
C ALA A 211 -10.99 -1.27 37.08
N SER A 212 -11.81 -1.42 38.11
CA SER A 212 -11.92 -0.44 39.19
C SER A 212 -12.15 -1.13 40.53
N ASN A 213 -11.78 -0.48 41.64
CA ASN A 213 -12.07 -0.98 42.98
C ASN A 213 -13.54 -0.82 43.40
N THR A 214 -14.36 -0.12 42.60
CA THR A 214 -15.81 -0.02 42.73
C THR A 214 -16.52 -0.84 41.66
N ALA A 215 -17.32 -1.82 42.10
CA ALA A 215 -18.16 -2.60 41.20
C ALA A 215 -19.15 -1.71 40.44
N GLY A 216 -19.22 -1.90 39.14
CA GLY A 216 -20.09 -1.19 38.22
C GLY A 216 -19.51 0.10 37.64
N LEU A 217 -18.43 0.68 38.21
CA LEU A 217 -17.86 1.94 37.73
C LEU A 217 -17.22 1.79 36.35
N VAL A 218 -16.30 0.82 36.20
CA VAL A 218 -15.79 0.41 34.88
C VAL A 218 -15.71 -1.12 34.75
N SER A 219 -15.83 -1.89 35.84
CA SER A 219 -15.88 -3.36 35.81
C SER A 219 -17.08 -3.87 36.62
N ASN A 220 -17.73 -4.94 36.16
CA ASN A 220 -18.91 -5.51 36.87
C ASN A 220 -18.58 -6.00 38.28
N VAL A 221 -17.33 -6.40 38.51
CA VAL A 221 -16.80 -6.85 39.80
C VAL A 221 -15.62 -5.96 40.17
N ALA A 222 -15.55 -5.57 41.44
CA ALA A 222 -14.45 -4.78 41.98
C ALA A 222 -13.10 -5.51 41.82
N ASN A 223 -12.04 -4.76 41.52
CA ASN A 223 -10.65 -5.21 41.35
C ASN A 223 -10.47 -6.34 40.33
N THR A 224 -11.42 -6.49 39.39
CA THR A 224 -11.38 -7.53 38.36
C THR A 224 -11.26 -6.85 37.00
N SER A 225 -10.18 -7.16 36.28
CA SER A 225 -9.99 -6.70 34.91
C SER A 225 -11.00 -7.36 33.97
N VAL A 226 -11.68 -6.54 33.18
CA VAL A 226 -12.62 -6.96 32.15
C VAL A 226 -12.04 -6.59 30.80
N VAL A 227 -11.95 -7.57 29.90
CA VAL A 227 -11.61 -7.33 28.50
C VAL A 227 -12.85 -6.78 27.79
N VAL A 228 -12.72 -5.60 27.19
CA VAL A 228 -13.80 -4.96 26.44
C VAL A 228 -14.01 -5.68 25.12
N THR A 229 -15.26 -5.76 24.68
CA THR A 229 -15.56 -6.37 23.37
C THR A 229 -14.88 -5.58 22.26
N ASN A 230 -14.25 -6.29 21.33
CA ASN A 230 -13.59 -5.69 20.20
C ASN A 230 -14.56 -4.86 19.35
N GLY A 231 -14.00 -3.92 18.59
CA GLY A 231 -14.75 -3.29 17.51
C GLY A 231 -15.16 -4.30 16.42
N THR A 232 -15.80 -3.81 15.38
CA THR A 232 -16.16 -4.62 14.21
C THR A 232 -15.60 -3.97 12.95
N ASN A 233 -15.23 -4.78 11.97
CA ASN A 233 -14.80 -4.27 10.68
C ASN A 233 -16.03 -3.90 9.84
N VAL A 234 -15.82 -3.01 8.86
CA VAL A 234 -16.80 -2.75 7.81
C VAL A 234 -17.10 -4.05 7.07
N ALA A 235 -18.36 -4.29 6.71
CA ALA A 235 -18.76 -5.42 5.86
C ALA A 235 -19.72 -4.94 4.78
N GLY A 236 -19.62 -5.55 3.60
CA GLY A 236 -20.39 -5.13 2.44
C GLY A 236 -19.92 -5.79 1.15
N GLU A 237 -20.27 -5.17 0.03
CA GLU A 237 -20.01 -5.67 -1.32
C GLU A 237 -19.56 -4.53 -2.23
N ILE A 238 -18.70 -4.86 -3.20
CA ILE A 238 -18.29 -3.96 -4.28
C ILE A 238 -18.77 -4.59 -5.59
N ASN A 239 -19.61 -3.87 -6.35
CA ASN A 239 -20.25 -4.39 -7.55
C ASN A 239 -21.13 -5.65 -7.32
N GLY A 240 -21.61 -5.87 -6.10
CA GLY A 240 -22.31 -7.11 -5.72
C GLY A 240 -21.39 -8.32 -5.55
N GLU A 241 -20.07 -8.11 -5.52
CA GLU A 241 -19.06 -9.14 -5.25
C GLU A 241 -18.60 -9.07 -3.79
N GLU A 242 -18.14 -10.22 -3.27
CA GLU A 242 -17.70 -10.38 -1.88
C GLU A 242 -16.50 -9.47 -1.57
N SER A 243 -16.47 -8.93 -0.35
CA SER A 243 -15.39 -8.06 0.09
C SER A 243 -14.98 -8.35 1.53
N VAL A 244 -13.70 -8.09 1.82
CA VAL A 244 -13.08 -8.27 3.13
C VAL A 244 -12.92 -6.92 3.80
N GLY A 245 -13.46 -6.83 5.02
CA GLY A 245 -13.32 -5.67 5.87
C GLY A 245 -12.10 -5.73 6.78
N LYS A 246 -11.34 -4.63 6.85
CA LYS A 246 -10.36 -4.38 7.92
C LYS A 246 -10.52 -2.96 8.42
N GLY A 247 -10.95 -2.80 9.68
CA GLY A 247 -11.34 -1.50 10.21
C GLY A 247 -12.39 -0.85 9.32
N GLN A 248 -12.12 0.36 8.83
CA GLN A 248 -12.99 1.09 7.90
C GLN A 248 -12.73 0.79 6.41
N ILE A 249 -11.75 -0.06 6.10
CA ILE A 249 -11.38 -0.38 4.72
C ILE A 249 -12.12 -1.63 4.26
N LEU A 250 -12.90 -1.48 3.20
CA LEU A 250 -13.56 -2.54 2.46
C LEU A 250 -12.71 -2.89 1.24
N THR A 251 -12.27 -4.13 1.10
CA THR A 251 -11.40 -4.60 0.00
C THR A 251 -12.10 -5.69 -0.79
N GLY A 252 -12.23 -5.58 -2.11
CA GLY A 252 -12.76 -6.68 -2.93
C GLY A 252 -11.95 -7.96 -2.73
N ALA A 253 -12.63 -9.06 -2.43
CA ALA A 253 -11.98 -10.29 -1.99
C ALA A 253 -11.18 -10.95 -3.13
N HIS A 254 -10.19 -11.78 -2.78
CA HIS A 254 -9.48 -12.57 -3.77
C HIS A 254 -10.43 -13.55 -4.48
N GLY A 255 -10.35 -13.64 -5.80
CA GLY A 255 -11.26 -14.42 -6.64
C GLY A 255 -12.55 -13.70 -7.01
N SER A 256 -12.71 -12.43 -6.62
CA SER A 256 -13.81 -11.60 -7.09
C SER A 256 -13.60 -11.26 -8.58
N GLY A 257 -14.68 -11.23 -9.36
CA GLY A 257 -14.56 -11.11 -10.82
C GLY A 257 -13.97 -9.77 -11.27
N THR A 258 -14.54 -8.66 -10.81
CA THR A 258 -14.21 -7.32 -11.31
C THR A 258 -13.72 -6.37 -10.23
N ALA A 259 -14.11 -6.62 -8.97
CA ALA A 259 -13.80 -5.76 -7.84
C ALA A 259 -12.55 -6.19 -7.06
N GLU A 260 -11.90 -7.29 -7.44
CA GLU A 260 -10.76 -7.84 -6.71
C GLU A 260 -9.70 -6.78 -6.44
N GLY A 261 -9.32 -6.64 -5.16
CA GLY A 261 -8.29 -5.72 -4.72
C GLY A 261 -8.65 -4.24 -4.72
N ILE A 262 -9.85 -3.83 -5.17
CA ILE A 262 -10.35 -2.46 -4.97
C ILE A 262 -10.55 -2.20 -3.48
N LYS A 263 -9.93 -1.15 -2.95
CA LYS A 263 -10.04 -0.71 -1.56
C LYS A 263 -10.81 0.59 -1.44
N ILE A 264 -11.89 0.56 -0.68
CA ILE A 264 -12.75 1.70 -0.38
C ILE A 264 -12.78 1.91 1.13
N ARG A 265 -12.55 3.15 1.57
CA ARG A 265 -12.77 3.53 2.96
C ARG A 265 -14.19 4.02 3.14
N TYR A 266 -14.88 3.47 4.12
CA TYR A 266 -16.18 3.96 4.58
C TYR A 266 -16.06 4.61 5.95
N THR A 267 -16.24 5.93 6.04
CA THR A 267 -16.09 6.70 7.28
C THR A 267 -17.40 6.86 8.07
N GLY A 268 -18.51 6.31 7.59
CA GLY A 268 -19.79 6.40 8.28
C GLY A 268 -19.84 5.51 9.52
N GLU A 269 -20.45 6.01 10.60
CA GLU A 269 -20.62 5.24 11.85
C GLU A 269 -21.79 4.23 11.81
N ALA A 270 -22.67 4.32 10.80
CA ALA A 270 -23.79 3.41 10.62
C ALA A 270 -23.97 3.08 9.14
N ALA A 271 -24.46 1.87 8.85
CA ALA A 271 -24.78 1.47 7.49
C ALA A 271 -25.91 2.36 6.91
N PRO A 272 -25.83 2.76 5.64
CA PRO A 272 -26.86 3.56 5.00
C PRO A 272 -28.17 2.77 4.87
N ALA A 273 -29.31 3.47 4.89
CA ALA A 273 -30.61 2.83 4.73
C ALA A 273 -30.69 2.08 3.38
N GLY A 274 -30.97 0.77 3.42
CA GLY A 274 -30.98 -0.10 2.23
C GLY A 274 -29.60 -0.61 1.79
N GLY A 275 -28.55 -0.33 2.56
CA GLY A 275 -27.18 -0.80 2.36
C GLY A 275 -26.41 -0.10 1.25
N LYS A 276 -27.05 0.68 0.37
CA LYS A 276 -26.34 1.37 -0.73
C LYS A 276 -25.63 2.63 -0.22
N ALA A 277 -24.29 2.62 -0.21
CA ALA A 277 -23.48 3.76 0.21
C ALA A 277 -23.18 4.74 -0.93
N GLY A 278 -23.09 4.23 -2.16
CA GLY A 278 -22.74 5.04 -3.33
C GLY A 278 -22.18 4.19 -4.47
N THR A 279 -21.34 4.80 -5.30
CA THR A 279 -20.63 4.13 -6.39
C THR A 279 -19.15 4.49 -6.42
N VAL A 280 -18.32 3.67 -7.09
CA VAL A 280 -16.94 3.99 -7.46
C VAL A 280 -16.77 3.87 -8.98
N THR A 281 -16.39 4.96 -9.62
CA THR A 281 -15.94 4.93 -11.03
C THR A 281 -14.46 4.61 -11.02
N PHE A 282 -14.08 3.43 -11.50
CA PHE A 282 -12.73 2.89 -11.41
C PHE A 282 -12.14 2.72 -12.82
N SER A 283 -10.89 3.14 -12.99
CA SER A 283 -10.09 2.98 -14.20
C SER A 283 -8.79 2.26 -13.85
N GLN A 284 -8.58 1.10 -14.46
CA GLN A 284 -7.33 0.37 -14.37
C GLN A 284 -6.31 0.95 -15.35
N ASN A 285 -5.29 1.64 -14.83
CA ASN A 285 -4.23 2.25 -15.63
C ASN A 285 -2.85 1.67 -15.32
N SER A 286 -2.80 0.47 -14.72
CA SER A 286 -1.55 -0.25 -14.46
C SER A 286 -0.70 -0.42 -15.73
N LEU A 287 0.61 -0.53 -15.55
CA LEU A 287 1.53 -0.79 -16.65
C LEU A 287 1.53 -2.28 -16.97
N THR A 288 1.21 -2.62 -18.21
CA THR A 288 1.30 -3.98 -18.74
C THR A 288 2.58 -4.14 -19.55
N PHE A 289 3.38 -5.15 -19.22
CA PHE A 289 4.61 -5.49 -19.93
C PHE A 289 4.44 -6.82 -20.66
N GLN A 290 4.61 -6.81 -21.98
CA GLN A 290 4.68 -8.04 -22.78
C GLN A 290 6.05 -8.70 -22.56
N ILE A 291 6.09 -9.66 -21.65
CA ILE A 291 7.31 -10.36 -21.22
C ILE A 291 7.51 -11.70 -21.94
N GLY A 292 6.57 -12.13 -22.78
CA GLY A 292 6.73 -13.36 -23.58
C GLY A 292 6.46 -13.16 -25.06
N ALA A 293 6.70 -14.22 -25.83
CA ALA A 293 6.52 -14.23 -27.29
C ALA A 293 5.07 -14.51 -27.71
N ASN A 294 4.26 -15.08 -26.82
CA ASN A 294 2.89 -15.47 -27.11
C ASN A 294 1.87 -14.51 -26.49
N THR A 295 0.63 -14.58 -26.97
CA THR A 295 -0.52 -13.91 -26.35
C THR A 295 -0.62 -14.26 -24.86
N ASP A 296 -1.10 -13.32 -24.06
CA ASP A 296 -1.34 -13.47 -22.62
C ASP A 296 -0.07 -13.69 -21.76
N GLN A 297 1.12 -13.60 -22.35
CA GLN A 297 2.39 -13.60 -21.61
C GLN A 297 2.79 -12.17 -21.21
N HIS A 298 1.98 -11.57 -20.34
CA HIS A 298 2.22 -10.25 -19.79
C HIS A 298 2.41 -10.28 -18.27
N ALA A 299 3.02 -9.23 -17.75
CA ALA A 299 3.11 -8.96 -16.33
C ALA A 299 2.68 -7.52 -16.08
N GLU A 300 1.93 -7.29 -15.00
CA GLU A 300 1.34 -5.98 -14.71
C GLU A 300 1.82 -5.43 -13.38
N ILE A 301 1.95 -4.11 -13.31
CA ILE A 301 2.22 -3.42 -12.06
C ILE A 301 1.44 -2.12 -11.96
N SER A 302 0.82 -1.92 -10.80
CA SER A 302 0.20 -0.66 -10.40
C SER A 302 1.23 0.19 -9.67
N LEU A 303 1.46 1.42 -10.14
CA LEU A 303 2.36 2.38 -9.50
C LEU A 303 1.55 3.49 -8.82
N ARG A 304 1.35 3.33 -7.50
CA ARG A 304 0.57 4.26 -6.67
C ARG A 304 1.17 5.66 -6.67
N SER A 305 0.31 6.66 -6.51
CA SER A 305 0.74 8.05 -6.30
C SER A 305 1.52 8.20 -5.01
N ILE A 306 2.63 8.93 -5.10
CA ILE A 306 3.51 9.30 -3.99
C ILE A 306 3.41 10.81 -3.70
N LYS A 307 2.40 11.47 -4.26
CA LYS A 307 2.12 12.88 -3.94
C LYS A 307 1.74 13.00 -2.47
N THR A 308 2.08 14.13 -1.86
CA THR A 308 1.83 14.37 -0.42
C THR A 308 0.34 14.38 -0.06
N ASN A 309 -0.55 14.61 -1.02
CA ASN A 309 -2.00 14.56 -0.79
C ASN A 309 -2.53 13.11 -0.72
N ASP A 310 -1.81 12.17 -1.34
CA ASP A 310 -2.26 10.78 -1.48
C ASP A 310 -1.60 9.84 -0.44
N LEU A 311 -0.60 10.35 0.28
CA LEU A 311 0.16 9.67 1.33
C LEU A 311 -0.31 10.05 2.74
N GLY A 312 -0.18 9.10 3.68
CA GLY A 312 -0.47 9.34 5.10
C GLY A 312 -1.96 9.57 5.39
N ARG A 313 -2.84 9.02 4.54
CA ARG A 313 -4.30 9.23 4.63
C ARG A 313 -4.97 8.27 5.60
N GLY A 314 -5.92 8.79 6.38
CA GLY A 314 -6.79 7.98 7.24
C GLY A 314 -6.26 7.75 8.65
N GLU A 315 -5.16 8.41 9.00
CA GLU A 315 -4.66 8.45 10.37
C GLU A 315 -5.59 9.27 11.27
N ASN A 316 -6.06 8.67 12.35
CA ASN A 316 -6.90 9.38 13.32
C ASN A 316 -6.03 10.28 14.20
N ASN A 317 -6.14 11.59 14.05
CA ASN A 317 -5.32 12.57 14.76
C ASN A 317 -6.15 13.76 15.29
N SER A 318 -5.68 14.39 16.36
CA SER A 318 -6.40 15.47 17.05
C SER A 318 -6.40 16.77 16.24
N SER A 319 -5.35 16.97 15.43
CA SER A 319 -5.14 18.13 14.57
C SER A 319 -5.94 18.08 13.26
N ASN A 320 -6.67 17.00 12.99
CA ASN A 320 -7.47 16.76 11.79
C ASN A 320 -6.69 16.81 10.46
N PHE A 321 -5.40 16.47 10.47
CA PHE A 321 -4.62 16.30 9.25
C PHE A 321 -5.19 15.15 8.42
N LYS A 322 -5.49 15.40 7.13
CA LYS A 322 -6.03 14.37 6.24
C LYS A 322 -4.97 13.57 5.51
N SER A 323 -3.80 14.17 5.31
CA SER A 323 -2.70 13.64 4.51
C SER A 323 -1.40 14.34 4.88
N LEU A 324 -0.29 13.83 4.35
CA LEU A 324 1.05 14.37 4.53
C LEU A 324 1.16 15.86 4.10
N SER A 325 0.33 16.33 3.17
CA SER A 325 0.30 17.72 2.72
C SER A 325 -0.21 18.74 3.74
N GLU A 326 -0.95 18.30 4.75
CA GLU A 326 -1.63 19.17 5.72
C GLU A 326 -0.88 19.24 7.06
N ILE A 327 0.23 18.51 7.22
CA ILE A 327 0.93 18.41 8.49
C ILE A 327 1.50 19.76 8.93
N LEU A 328 1.32 20.04 10.21
CA LEU A 328 1.91 21.19 10.88
C LEU A 328 2.74 20.70 12.08
N VAL A 329 3.76 21.46 12.46
CA VAL A 329 4.63 21.16 13.61
C VAL A 329 4.83 22.41 14.50
N LEU A 330 3.82 23.28 14.54
CA LEU A 330 3.90 24.59 15.23
C LEU A 330 3.64 24.49 16.74
N ASN A 331 3.30 23.31 17.24
CA ASN A 331 3.20 22.97 18.66
C ASN A 331 3.39 21.45 18.82
N ALA A 332 3.50 20.97 20.06
CA ALA A 332 3.79 19.56 20.31
C ALA A 332 2.67 18.61 19.91
N ASP A 333 1.40 18.97 20.12
CA ASP A 333 0.27 18.13 19.70
C ASP A 333 0.29 17.93 18.19
N GLN A 334 0.48 19.02 17.44
CA GLN A 334 0.64 18.98 16.00
C GLN A 334 1.87 18.18 15.57
N ALA A 335 2.99 18.31 16.28
CA ALA A 335 4.19 17.53 16.00
C ALA A 335 3.98 16.03 16.21
N GLN A 336 3.31 15.61 17.29
CA GLN A 336 2.96 14.20 17.52
C GLN A 336 1.99 13.66 16.47
N ASP A 337 1.00 14.46 16.07
CA ASP A 337 0.08 14.12 14.99
C ASP A 337 0.79 14.01 13.63
N ALA A 338 1.74 14.91 13.36
CA ALA A 338 2.55 14.89 12.15
C ALA A 338 3.44 13.64 12.11
N ILE A 339 4.05 13.22 13.23
CA ILE A 339 4.84 11.98 13.30
C ILE A 339 3.99 10.78 12.86
N ARG A 340 2.75 10.66 13.34
CA ARG A 340 1.85 9.55 12.96
C ARG A 340 1.53 9.54 11.47
N VAL A 341 1.21 10.71 10.90
CA VAL A 341 0.94 10.86 9.46
C VAL A 341 2.18 10.54 8.62
N ILE A 342 3.37 10.97 9.06
CA ILE A 342 4.64 10.68 8.38
C ILE A 342 4.99 9.19 8.47
N ASP A 343 4.81 8.56 9.63
CA ASP A 343 5.07 7.13 9.83
C ASP A 343 4.19 6.29 8.90
N GLN A 344 2.89 6.62 8.80
CA GLN A 344 1.99 5.99 7.84
C GLN A 344 2.47 6.19 6.39
N ALA A 345 2.92 7.39 6.02
CA ALA A 345 3.46 7.65 4.67
C ALA A 345 4.75 6.84 4.40
N ILE A 346 5.62 6.66 5.40
CA ILE A 346 6.83 5.83 5.31
C ILE A 346 6.46 4.37 5.07
N GLU A 347 5.46 3.86 5.78
CA GLU A 347 4.95 2.49 5.58
C GLU A 347 4.38 2.31 4.17
N GLU A 348 3.60 3.25 3.67
CA GLU A 348 3.04 3.21 2.31
C GLU A 348 4.12 3.22 1.21
N VAL A 349 5.14 4.07 1.35
CA VAL A 349 6.28 4.12 0.42
C VAL A 349 7.10 2.83 0.51
N SER A 350 7.35 2.33 1.71
CA SER A 350 8.08 1.08 1.94
C SER A 350 7.35 -0.13 1.35
N ALA A 351 6.03 -0.20 1.50
CA ALA A 351 5.20 -1.23 0.89
C ALA A 351 5.24 -1.17 -0.64
N SER A 352 5.17 0.04 -1.21
CA SER A 352 5.26 0.25 -2.66
C SER A 352 6.61 -0.22 -3.22
N ARG A 353 7.71 0.10 -2.53
CA ARG A 353 9.05 -0.39 -2.87
C ARG A 353 9.17 -1.90 -2.76
N GLY A 354 8.63 -2.49 -1.70
CA GLY A 354 8.61 -3.94 -1.51
C GLY A 354 7.88 -4.64 -2.66
N ALA A 355 6.73 -4.12 -3.07
CA ALA A 355 5.96 -4.63 -4.20
C ALA A 355 6.72 -4.52 -5.53
N MET A 356 7.35 -3.37 -5.81
CA MET A 356 8.16 -3.18 -7.02
C MET A 356 9.39 -4.09 -7.05
N GLY A 357 10.14 -4.21 -5.95
CA GLY A 357 11.29 -5.10 -5.87
C GLY A 357 10.91 -6.57 -6.06
N ALA A 358 9.77 -6.99 -5.48
CA ALA A 358 9.22 -8.32 -5.71
C ALA A 358 8.82 -8.53 -7.18
N PHE A 359 8.16 -7.55 -7.80
CA PHE A 359 7.77 -7.61 -9.21
C PHE A 359 8.98 -7.70 -10.14
N GLN A 360 9.97 -6.82 -9.96
CA GLN A 360 11.20 -6.81 -10.76
C GLN A 360 11.92 -8.16 -10.66
N LYS A 361 12.17 -8.65 -9.44
CA LYS A 361 12.94 -9.88 -9.24
C LYS A 361 12.19 -11.13 -9.73
N ASN A 362 10.93 -11.28 -9.31
CA ASN A 362 10.20 -12.54 -9.51
C ASN A 362 9.59 -12.64 -10.92
N ASN A 363 9.14 -11.53 -11.50
CA ASN A 363 8.51 -11.54 -12.82
C ASN A 363 9.48 -11.13 -13.91
N LEU A 364 10.17 -10.00 -13.78
CA LEU A 364 10.99 -9.47 -14.88
C LEU A 364 12.34 -10.17 -15.01
N GLU A 365 13.14 -10.22 -13.95
CA GLU A 365 14.50 -10.79 -13.97
C GLU A 365 14.48 -12.31 -14.15
N SER A 366 13.58 -13.00 -13.44
CA SER A 366 13.39 -14.45 -13.60
C SER A 366 12.99 -14.82 -15.03
N ASN A 367 12.02 -14.11 -15.61
CA ASN A 367 11.61 -14.32 -16.98
C ASN A 367 12.69 -13.91 -18.00
N LEU A 368 13.40 -12.81 -17.78
CA LEU A 368 14.52 -12.38 -18.62
C LEU A 368 15.61 -13.47 -18.71
N ASN A 369 15.96 -14.07 -17.57
CA ASN A 369 16.92 -15.17 -17.52
C ASN A 369 16.39 -16.39 -18.29
N TYR A 370 15.12 -16.74 -18.10
CA TYR A 370 14.48 -17.82 -18.86
C TYR A 370 14.52 -17.58 -20.37
N LEU A 371 14.15 -16.37 -20.82
CA LEU A 371 14.15 -15.99 -22.23
C LEU A 371 15.56 -16.03 -22.83
N ARG A 372 16.59 -15.60 -22.09
CA ARG A 372 17.98 -15.66 -22.56
C ARG A 372 18.44 -17.10 -22.79
N ILE A 373 18.15 -18.00 -21.85
CA ILE A 373 18.45 -19.43 -21.99
C ILE A 373 17.68 -20.03 -23.18
N ALA A 374 16.38 -19.75 -23.29
CA ALA A 374 15.56 -20.23 -24.41
C ALA A 374 16.08 -19.73 -25.77
N HIS A 375 16.53 -18.48 -25.82
CA HIS A 375 17.12 -17.88 -27.01
C HIS A 375 18.46 -18.52 -27.38
N GLU A 376 19.34 -18.76 -26.42
CA GLU A 376 20.62 -19.47 -26.64
C GLU A 376 20.39 -20.89 -27.16
N ASN A 377 19.45 -21.64 -26.56
CA ASN A 377 19.08 -22.97 -27.02
C ASN A 377 18.52 -22.96 -28.45
N SER A 378 17.73 -21.93 -28.80
CA SER A 378 17.17 -21.77 -30.14
C SER A 378 18.26 -21.46 -31.16
N ILE A 379 19.20 -20.57 -30.85
CA ILE A 379 20.36 -20.27 -31.71
C ILE A 379 21.24 -21.50 -31.89
N SER A 380 21.50 -22.25 -30.82
CA SER A 380 22.27 -23.49 -30.88
C SER A 380 21.59 -24.51 -31.80
N SER A 381 20.27 -24.69 -31.66
CA SER A 381 19.48 -25.57 -32.51
C SER A 381 19.47 -25.12 -33.97
N GLU A 382 19.31 -23.81 -34.22
CA GLU A 382 19.38 -23.22 -35.56
C GLU A 382 20.76 -23.42 -36.18
N SER A 383 21.85 -23.24 -35.43
CA SER A 383 23.22 -23.49 -35.90
C SER A 383 23.41 -24.95 -36.29
N VAL A 384 22.95 -25.90 -35.46
CA VAL A 384 23.06 -27.34 -35.78
C VAL A 384 22.32 -27.69 -37.06
N ILE A 385 21.11 -27.17 -37.25
CA ILE A 385 20.33 -27.39 -38.48
C ILE A 385 21.04 -26.75 -39.68
N ARG A 386 21.43 -25.47 -39.58
CA ARG A 386 22.10 -24.75 -40.66
C ARG A 386 23.42 -25.39 -41.05
N ASP A 387 24.21 -25.84 -40.08
CA ASP A 387 25.51 -26.47 -40.35
C ASP A 387 25.32 -27.86 -40.97
N ALA A 388 24.26 -28.60 -40.62
CA ALA A 388 23.88 -29.85 -41.28
C ALA A 388 23.43 -29.62 -42.74
N ASP A 389 22.55 -28.65 -42.97
CA ASP A 389 22.10 -28.27 -44.32
C ASP A 389 23.26 -27.80 -45.20
N MET A 390 24.16 -26.97 -44.64
CA MET A 390 25.39 -26.54 -45.31
C MET A 390 26.31 -27.71 -45.61
N ALA A 391 26.47 -28.68 -44.70
CA ALA A 391 27.28 -29.87 -44.95
C ALA A 391 26.70 -30.73 -46.09
N GLU A 392 25.38 -30.88 -46.16
CA GLU A 392 24.70 -31.59 -47.25
C GLU A 392 24.85 -30.87 -48.60
N GLU A 393 24.65 -29.56 -48.63
CA GLU A 393 24.87 -28.74 -49.83
C GLU A 393 26.33 -28.78 -50.29
N MET A 394 27.30 -28.68 -49.37
CA MET A 394 28.72 -28.77 -49.69
C MET A 394 29.12 -30.15 -50.21
N ALA A 395 28.55 -31.23 -49.66
CA ALA A 395 28.77 -32.58 -50.17
C ALA A 395 28.21 -32.73 -51.59
N THR A 396 27.02 -32.18 -51.85
CA THR A 396 26.39 -32.21 -53.18
C THR A 396 27.13 -31.34 -54.19
N PHE A 397 27.55 -30.14 -53.79
CA PHE A 397 28.40 -29.26 -54.60
C PHE A 397 29.71 -29.93 -54.97
N THR A 398 30.43 -30.49 -53.99
CA THR A 398 31.69 -31.19 -54.19
C THR A 398 31.51 -32.39 -55.13
N ARG A 399 30.45 -33.18 -54.93
CA ARG A 399 30.09 -34.30 -55.82
C ARG A 399 29.85 -33.84 -57.25
N ASN A 400 29.10 -32.76 -57.44
CA ASN A 400 28.83 -32.20 -58.75
C ASN A 400 30.10 -31.68 -59.42
N GLN A 401 30.99 -31.05 -58.66
CA GLN A 401 32.28 -30.57 -59.17
C GLN A 401 33.21 -31.72 -59.57
N ILE A 402 33.31 -32.78 -58.76
CA ILE A 402 34.03 -34.01 -59.11
C ILE A 402 33.44 -34.65 -60.36
N MET A 403 32.10 -34.72 -60.48
CA MET A 403 31.43 -35.26 -61.66
C MET A 403 31.69 -34.42 -62.91
N MET A 404 31.74 -33.08 -62.79
CA MET A 404 32.11 -32.18 -63.89
C MET A 404 33.57 -32.39 -64.31
N GLU A 405 34.51 -32.41 -63.38
CA GLU A 405 35.94 -32.66 -63.66
C GLU A 405 36.13 -34.05 -64.30
N ALA A 406 35.54 -35.10 -63.71
CA ALA A 406 35.57 -36.44 -64.27
C ALA A 406 34.96 -36.49 -65.68
N SER A 407 33.86 -35.79 -65.94
CA SER A 407 33.26 -35.68 -67.28
C SER A 407 34.20 -34.99 -68.26
N THR A 408 34.88 -33.91 -67.86
CA THR A 408 35.86 -33.23 -68.72
C THR A 408 37.09 -34.11 -69.00
N SER A 409 37.62 -34.83 -68.00
CA SER A 409 38.72 -35.77 -68.17
C SER A 409 38.33 -36.98 -69.03
N MET A 410 37.13 -37.52 -68.85
CA MET A 410 36.61 -38.60 -69.69
C MET A 410 36.41 -38.15 -71.13
N LEU A 411 35.90 -36.93 -71.38
CA LEU A 411 35.81 -36.35 -72.71
C LEU A 411 37.20 -36.16 -73.32
N ALA A 412 38.18 -35.68 -72.55
CA ALA A 412 39.57 -35.55 -73.00
C ALA A 412 40.19 -36.92 -73.38
N GLN A 413 40.00 -37.95 -72.54
CA GLN A 413 40.50 -39.30 -72.79
C GLN A 413 39.79 -39.96 -73.99
N ALA A 414 38.47 -39.78 -74.14
CA ALA A 414 37.70 -40.28 -75.28
C ALA A 414 38.17 -39.64 -76.60
N ASN A 415 38.46 -38.33 -76.58
CA ASN A 415 39.05 -37.63 -77.72
C ASN A 415 40.46 -38.17 -78.04
N GLN A 416 41.27 -38.48 -77.03
CA GLN A 416 42.64 -38.98 -77.21
C GLN A 416 42.66 -40.44 -77.73
N ASN A 417 41.77 -41.30 -77.23
CA ASN A 417 41.53 -42.64 -77.75
C ASN A 417 41.02 -42.59 -79.20
N SER A 418 40.10 -41.67 -79.52
CA SER A 418 39.64 -41.45 -80.90
C SER A 418 40.79 -41.03 -81.83
N MET A 419 41.70 -40.17 -81.36
CA MET A 419 42.90 -39.76 -82.09
C MET A 419 43.91 -40.90 -82.28
N THR A 420 44.06 -41.81 -81.31
CA THR A 420 44.94 -42.98 -81.44
C THR A 420 44.37 -44.03 -82.40
N VAL A 421 43.05 -44.21 -82.42
CA VAL A 421 42.37 -45.05 -83.42
C VAL A 421 42.53 -44.48 -84.83
N LEU A 422 42.39 -43.16 -85.02
CA LEU A 422 42.68 -42.52 -86.31
C LEU A 422 44.12 -42.75 -86.77
N LYS A 423 45.08 -42.79 -85.84
CA LYS A 423 46.51 -43.01 -86.11
C LYS A 423 46.88 -44.48 -86.37
N LEU A 424 45.98 -45.42 -86.10
CA LEU A 424 46.13 -46.85 -86.43
C LEU A 424 45.46 -47.22 -87.77
N ILE A 425 44.56 -46.36 -88.28
CA ILE A 425 43.79 -46.59 -89.51
C ILE A 425 44.34 -45.79 -90.71
N GLY A 426 45.18 -44.78 -90.46
CA GLY A 426 46.02 -44.12 -91.47
C GLY A 426 47.46 -44.56 -91.36
#